data_AF-A0A3Q2VW96-F1
#
_entry.id   AF-A0A3Q2VW96-F1
#
_cell.length_a   1.000
_cell.length_b   1.000
_cell.length_c   1.000
_cell.angle_alpha   90.00
_cell.angle_beta   90.00
_cell.angle_gamma   90.00
#
_symmetry.space_group_name_H-M   'P 1'
#
loop_
_entity.id
_entity.type
_entity.pdbx_description
1 polymer ?
#
loop_
_entity_poly.entity_id
_entity_poly.type
_entity_poly.pdbx_seq_one_letter_code
_entity_poly.pdbx_strand_id
1 'polypeptide(L)'
;MACCPLCPRLCSRSSAYTLALGLGFVTLGTSRILLLKMSANAENKYDFLPASVNLLAEALKLLFCLVMSVRVIVREGRSCRDLGCASSSSFLSSLKWAVPAFLYFLDNLIIFYVMSYLQPAMAVLFSNFVILTTAVLFRIVLKRRLSWVQWAALVILFLSIVSLTTGSGGKQNSIAVPSLHSNPLSSPSNSCLLYTQLLEEMKNSSISWASTLPGQAWRDKVVSKLQSLGVGHILLILQCFISAMANIYNEKILKEGEQLTESIFIQNSKLYAFGVVFNGLTLGLNSEARGLTMHCGLLHGHNIYSLGLVLVTAALGLSVAFILKFRDNMFHVLTGQITTVLVTGLSLFLFDFHPSLDFFFQAPTVLLAIFIYNASWHKDLEYSLQREKLRVINGEVFERSRGDGEELELLTKANADSESDEESL
;
A
#
# COMPACT_ATOMS: atom_id res chain seq x y z
N MET A 1 -0.98 -41.59 -26.53
CA MET A 1 -2.43 -41.30 -26.61
C MET A 1 -3.02 -41.44 -25.23
N ALA A 2 -3.38 -40.31 -24.61
CA ALA A 2 -4.51 -40.13 -23.67
C ALA A 2 -4.33 -38.77 -22.97
N CYS A 3 -4.45 -37.68 -23.73
CA CYS A 3 -4.76 -36.37 -23.14
C CYS A 3 -6.25 -36.41 -22.76
N CYS A 4 -6.59 -36.28 -21.48
CA CYS A 4 -7.97 -36.11 -21.04
C CYS A 4 -8.55 -34.79 -21.58
N PRO A 5 -9.66 -34.80 -22.34
CA PRO A 5 -10.21 -33.62 -23.01
C PRO A 5 -11.36 -32.96 -22.21
N LEU A 6 -11.23 -32.83 -20.89
CA LEU A 6 -12.34 -32.34 -20.06
C LEU A 6 -11.92 -31.29 -19.02
N CYS A 7 -11.21 -30.22 -19.43
CA CYS A 7 -11.11 -29.00 -18.60
C CYS A 7 -10.73 -27.66 -19.32
N PRO A 8 -11.34 -27.23 -20.45
CA PRO A 8 -11.05 -25.90 -21.00
C PRO A 8 -11.76 -24.75 -20.25
N ARG A 9 -12.97 -24.99 -19.70
CA ARG A 9 -13.86 -23.90 -19.23
C ARG A 9 -13.57 -23.38 -17.81
N LEU A 10 -13.10 -24.22 -16.89
CA LEU A 10 -12.80 -23.80 -15.51
C LEU A 10 -11.44 -23.07 -15.40
N CYS A 11 -10.45 -23.49 -16.20
CA CYS A 11 -9.14 -22.85 -16.26
C CYS A 11 -9.23 -21.40 -16.80
N SER A 12 -10.20 -21.13 -17.68
CA SER A 12 -10.48 -19.79 -18.22
C SER A 12 -11.01 -18.81 -17.17
N ARG A 13 -11.95 -19.22 -16.30
CA ARG A 13 -12.58 -18.29 -15.33
C ARG A 13 -11.61 -17.86 -14.23
N SER A 14 -10.90 -18.79 -13.60
CA SER A 14 -9.91 -18.45 -12.54
C SER A 14 -8.75 -17.61 -13.09
N SER A 15 -8.29 -17.91 -14.32
CA SER A 15 -7.30 -17.10 -15.02
C SER A 15 -7.84 -15.69 -15.33
N ALA A 16 -9.08 -15.58 -15.83
CA ALA A 16 -9.73 -14.30 -16.12
C ALA A 16 -9.88 -13.42 -14.86
N TYR A 17 -10.27 -13.99 -13.72
CA TYR A 17 -10.32 -13.24 -12.45
C TYR A 17 -8.94 -12.75 -12.02
N THR A 18 -7.89 -13.57 -12.20
CA THR A 18 -6.50 -13.19 -11.91
C THR A 18 -6.07 -12.01 -12.78
N LEU A 19 -6.35 -12.09 -14.09
CA LEU A 19 -6.01 -11.05 -15.05
C LEU A 19 -6.79 -9.76 -14.78
N ALA A 20 -8.08 -9.86 -14.46
CA ALA A 20 -8.89 -8.69 -14.13
C ALA A 20 -8.39 -7.98 -12.86
N LEU A 21 -8.06 -8.74 -11.81
CA LEU A 21 -7.45 -8.18 -10.59
C LEU A 21 -6.11 -7.51 -10.88
N GLY A 22 -5.23 -8.18 -11.64
CA GLY A 22 -3.93 -7.65 -12.00
C GLY A 22 -4.03 -6.38 -12.86
N LEU A 23 -4.87 -6.40 -13.91
CA LEU A 23 -5.10 -5.25 -14.77
C LEU A 23 -5.71 -4.08 -13.99
N GLY A 24 -6.71 -4.34 -13.15
CA GLY A 24 -7.32 -3.33 -12.29
C GLY A 24 -6.32 -2.71 -11.31
N PHE A 25 -5.45 -3.51 -10.69
CA PHE A 25 -4.38 -2.99 -9.84
C PHE A 25 -3.40 -2.12 -10.62
N VAL A 26 -2.96 -2.57 -11.80
CA VAL A 26 -1.98 -1.84 -12.61
C VAL A 26 -2.55 -0.51 -13.09
N THR A 27 -3.81 -0.47 -13.55
CA THR A 27 -4.45 0.76 -14.00
C THR A 27 -4.66 1.74 -12.84
N LEU A 28 -5.15 1.26 -11.70
CA LEU A 28 -5.34 2.09 -10.50
C LEU A 28 -4.01 2.61 -9.94
N GLY A 29 -2.97 1.77 -9.91
CA GLY A 29 -1.63 2.14 -9.44
C GLY A 29 -1.00 3.22 -10.33
N THR A 30 -1.07 3.04 -11.65
CA THR A 30 -0.57 4.02 -12.63
C THR A 30 -1.34 5.34 -12.48
N SER A 31 -2.68 5.27 -12.43
CA SER A 31 -3.54 6.44 -12.29
C SER A 31 -3.29 7.20 -10.99
N ARG A 32 -3.05 6.49 -9.87
CA ARG A 32 -2.74 7.11 -8.57
C ARG A 32 -1.50 7.98 -8.66
N ILE A 33 -0.42 7.47 -9.25
CA ILE A 33 0.85 8.18 -9.32
C ILE A 33 0.75 9.41 -10.23
N LEU A 34 0.05 9.27 -11.37
CA LEU A 34 -0.19 10.40 -12.28
C LEU A 34 -1.06 11.48 -11.63
N LEU A 35 -2.18 11.11 -11.02
CA LEU A 35 -3.07 12.05 -10.34
C LEU A 35 -2.38 12.75 -9.17
N LEU A 36 -1.55 12.01 -8.42
CA LEU A 36 -0.77 12.57 -7.33
C LEU A 36 0.23 13.62 -7.83
N LYS A 37 0.83 13.44 -9.02
CA LYS A 37 1.67 14.47 -9.64
C LYS A 37 0.85 15.64 -10.22
N MET A 38 -0.24 15.36 -10.91
CA MET A 38 -1.12 16.37 -11.52
C MET A 38 -1.87 17.23 -10.48
N SER A 39 -2.06 16.70 -9.26
CA SER A 39 -2.70 17.44 -8.17
C SER A 39 -1.77 18.43 -7.48
N ALA A 40 -0.46 18.38 -7.75
CA ALA A 40 0.53 19.31 -7.20
C ALA A 40 0.52 20.64 -7.96
N ASN A 41 0.86 21.72 -7.26
CA ASN A 41 0.95 23.07 -7.80
C ASN A 41 2.31 23.30 -8.51
N ALA A 42 2.51 24.48 -9.11
CA ALA A 42 3.71 24.84 -9.88
C ALA A 42 5.04 24.68 -9.09
N GLU A 43 4.98 24.79 -7.76
CA GLU A 43 6.13 24.55 -6.86
C GLU A 43 6.35 23.07 -6.48
N ASN A 44 5.62 22.11 -7.08
CA ASN A 44 5.57 20.70 -6.68
C ASN A 44 5.10 20.46 -5.24
N LYS A 45 4.35 21.41 -4.67
CA LYS A 45 3.70 21.29 -3.36
C LYS A 45 2.19 21.09 -3.52
N TYR A 46 1.54 20.70 -2.44
CA TYR A 46 0.08 20.48 -2.41
C TYR A 46 -0.60 21.64 -1.69
N ASP A 47 -1.59 22.25 -2.35
CA ASP A 47 -2.41 23.33 -1.75
C ASP A 47 -3.43 22.76 -0.75
N PHE A 48 -3.68 21.45 -0.80
CA PHE A 48 -4.51 20.71 0.16
C PHE A 48 -3.63 19.96 1.17
N LEU A 49 -4.24 19.58 2.31
CA LEU A 49 -3.60 18.77 3.33
C LEU A 49 -3.53 17.29 2.88
N PRO A 50 -2.35 16.65 2.73
CA PRO A 50 -2.27 15.24 2.32
C PRO A 50 -3.08 14.28 3.22
N ALA A 51 -3.17 14.61 4.52
CA ALA A 51 -3.97 13.85 5.48
C ALA A 51 -5.48 13.91 5.21
N SER A 52 -6.01 14.95 4.56
CA SER A 52 -7.44 15.02 4.20
C SER A 52 -7.79 14.04 3.07
N VAL A 53 -6.94 13.94 2.03
CA VAL A 53 -7.08 12.97 0.94
C VAL A 53 -7.05 11.55 1.49
N ASN A 54 -6.08 11.25 2.35
CA ASN A 54 -5.96 9.93 2.96
C ASN A 54 -7.14 9.60 3.90
N LEU A 55 -7.59 10.57 4.71
CA LEU A 55 -8.78 10.40 5.55
C LEU A 55 -10.02 10.06 4.72
N LEU A 56 -10.24 10.79 3.62
CA LEU A 56 -11.40 10.59 2.76
C LEU A 56 -11.32 9.24 2.03
N ALA A 57 -10.13 8.84 1.58
CA ALA A 57 -9.92 7.53 0.97
C ALA A 57 -10.14 6.38 1.97
N GLU A 58 -9.63 6.48 3.20
CA GLU A 58 -9.90 5.49 4.26
C GLU A 58 -11.39 5.43 4.62
N ALA A 59 -12.07 6.57 4.70
CA ALA A 59 -13.50 6.64 4.97
C ALA A 59 -14.33 5.95 3.86
N LEU A 60 -13.98 6.17 2.59
CA LEU A 60 -14.65 5.48 1.47
C LEU A 60 -14.43 3.97 1.49
N LYS A 61 -13.20 3.51 1.79
CA LYS A 61 -12.90 2.09 1.94
C LYS A 61 -13.67 1.47 3.10
N LEU A 62 -13.71 2.16 4.25
CA LEU A 62 -14.47 1.75 5.42
C LEU A 62 -15.96 1.65 5.11
N LEU A 63 -16.53 2.66 4.45
CA LEU A 63 -17.94 2.66 4.04
C LEU A 63 -18.25 1.46 3.14
N PHE A 64 -17.43 1.21 2.12
CA PHE A 64 -17.60 0.07 1.22
C PHE A 64 -17.53 -1.26 1.99
N CYS A 65 -16.54 -1.43 2.85
CA CYS A 65 -16.38 -2.65 3.64
C CYS A 65 -17.52 -2.85 4.65
N LEU A 66 -18.01 -1.80 5.30
CA LEU A 66 -19.16 -1.88 6.20
C LEU A 66 -20.42 -2.31 5.44
N VAL A 67 -20.74 -1.68 4.32
CA VAL A 67 -21.90 -2.04 3.49
C VAL A 67 -21.82 -3.51 3.03
N MET A 68 -20.66 -3.95 2.57
CA MET A 68 -20.46 -5.34 2.13
C MET A 68 -20.52 -6.33 3.29
N SER A 69 -19.95 -5.99 4.46
CA SER A 69 -20.01 -6.83 5.66
C SER A 69 -21.44 -7.04 6.14
N VAL A 70 -22.25 -5.97 6.17
CA VAL A 70 -23.68 -6.05 6.52
C VAL A 70 -24.43 -6.93 5.52
N ARG A 71 -24.19 -6.76 4.21
CA ARG A 71 -24.79 -7.63 3.19
C ARG A 71 -24.44 -9.10 3.36
N VAL A 72 -23.20 -9.41 3.70
CA VAL A 72 -22.74 -10.80 3.94
C VAL A 72 -23.45 -11.39 5.16
N ILE A 73 -23.50 -10.64 6.27
CA ILE A 73 -24.15 -11.08 7.52
C ILE A 73 -25.65 -11.32 7.32
N VAL A 74 -26.34 -10.40 6.64
CA VAL A 74 -27.77 -10.54 6.32
C VAL A 74 -28.02 -11.78 5.45
N ARG A 75 -27.14 -12.05 4.49
CA ARG A 75 -27.28 -13.19 3.58
C ARG A 75 -27.03 -14.53 4.27
N GLU A 76 -26.15 -14.57 5.26
CA GLU A 76 -25.83 -15.77 6.04
C GLU A 76 -26.76 -15.98 7.25
N GLY A 77 -27.73 -15.08 7.47
CA GLY A 77 -28.66 -15.16 8.61
C GLY A 77 -27.97 -14.96 9.97
N ARG A 78 -26.74 -14.44 10.00
CA ARG A 78 -26.03 -14.13 11.24
C ARG A 78 -26.60 -12.86 11.87
N SER A 79 -26.66 -12.81 13.20
CA SER A 79 -27.18 -11.64 13.91
C SER A 79 -26.22 -10.45 13.82
N CYS A 80 -26.75 -9.24 13.62
CA CYS A 80 -25.96 -8.00 13.57
C CYS A 80 -25.20 -7.70 14.90
N ARG A 81 -25.51 -8.45 15.98
CA ARG A 81 -24.74 -8.43 17.24
C ARG A 81 -23.28 -8.83 17.06
N ASP A 82 -22.93 -9.59 16.03
CA ASP A 82 -21.53 -9.96 15.73
C ASP A 82 -20.73 -8.82 15.08
N LEU A 83 -21.40 -7.80 14.54
CA LEU A 83 -20.76 -6.57 14.04
C LEU A 83 -20.41 -5.60 15.19
N GLY A 84 -21.09 -5.77 16.34
CA GLY A 84 -21.08 -4.85 17.46
C GLY A 84 -19.93 -5.13 18.42
N CYS A 85 -19.09 -4.11 18.61
CA CYS A 85 -18.17 -3.92 19.74
C CYS A 85 -18.91 -4.02 21.10
N ALA A 86 -19.34 -5.21 21.51
CA ALA A 86 -20.11 -5.42 22.74
C ALA A 86 -19.28 -6.04 23.89
N SER A 87 -18.00 -6.35 23.67
CA SER A 87 -17.13 -6.91 24.71
C SER A 87 -15.74 -6.25 24.70
N SER A 88 -15.23 -5.91 25.89
CA SER A 88 -13.86 -5.40 26.04
C SER A 88 -12.80 -6.36 25.46
N SER A 89 -13.11 -7.66 25.38
CA SER A 89 -12.23 -8.67 24.76
C SER A 89 -12.17 -8.56 23.22
N SER A 90 -13.28 -8.19 22.55
CA SER A 90 -13.30 -8.04 21.09
C SER A 90 -12.63 -6.75 20.62
N PHE A 91 -12.62 -5.70 21.46
CA PHE A 91 -11.83 -4.49 21.22
C PHE A 91 -10.32 -4.75 21.30
N LEU A 92 -9.85 -5.50 22.32
CA LEU A 92 -8.44 -5.90 22.43
C LEU A 92 -8.00 -6.79 21.26
N SER A 93 -8.87 -7.68 20.79
CA SER A 93 -8.60 -8.47 19.58
C SER A 93 -8.46 -7.58 18.33
N SER A 94 -9.26 -6.52 18.25
CA SER A 94 -9.21 -5.55 17.15
C SER A 94 -7.94 -4.68 17.17
N LEU A 95 -7.32 -4.47 18.33
CA LEU A 95 -6.10 -3.66 18.46
C LEU A 95 -4.92 -4.18 17.63
N LYS A 96 -4.90 -5.48 17.31
CA LYS A 96 -3.90 -6.08 16.40
C LYS A 96 -3.93 -5.45 15.00
N TRP A 97 -5.08 -4.96 14.56
CA TRP A 97 -5.26 -4.27 13.27
C TRP A 97 -4.74 -2.83 13.28
N ALA A 98 -4.50 -2.24 14.45
CA ALA A 98 -3.98 -0.88 14.56
C ALA A 98 -2.54 -0.77 14.02
N VAL A 99 -1.71 -1.81 14.21
CA VAL A 99 -0.31 -1.82 13.74
C VAL A 99 -0.22 -1.70 12.20
N PRO A 100 -0.84 -2.61 11.40
CA PRO A 100 -0.82 -2.46 9.94
C PRO A 100 -1.54 -1.19 9.48
N ALA A 101 -2.63 -0.78 10.14
CA ALA A 101 -3.32 0.47 9.82
C ALA A 101 -2.42 1.70 9.98
N PHE A 102 -1.64 1.76 11.07
CA PHE A 102 -0.69 2.83 11.32
C PHE A 102 0.43 2.85 10.27
N LEU A 103 0.96 1.69 9.90
CA LEU A 103 2.00 1.59 8.88
C LEU A 103 1.46 2.03 7.49
N TYR A 104 0.25 1.61 7.11
CA TYR A 104 -0.37 2.09 5.87
C TYR A 104 -0.69 3.58 5.90
N PHE A 105 -1.09 4.11 7.06
CA PHE A 105 -1.25 5.55 7.26
C PHE A 105 0.06 6.30 6.98
N LEU A 106 1.17 5.86 7.58
CA LEU A 106 2.49 6.46 7.34
C LEU A 106 2.94 6.33 5.89
N ASP A 107 2.78 5.14 5.28
CA ASP A 107 3.14 4.91 3.87
C ASP A 107 2.36 5.85 2.93
N ASN A 108 1.04 5.95 3.12
CA ASN A 108 0.18 6.83 2.35
C ASN A 108 0.45 8.31 2.60
N LEU A 109 1.02 8.69 3.75
CA LEU A 109 1.38 10.08 4.03
C LEU A 109 2.74 10.43 3.42
N ILE A 110 3.75 9.57 3.60
CA ILE A 110 5.13 9.80 3.16
C ILE A 110 5.20 9.91 1.62
N ILE A 111 4.39 9.16 0.87
CA ILE A 111 4.40 9.21 -0.60
C ILE A 111 4.11 10.61 -1.16
N PHE A 112 3.25 11.42 -0.50
CA PHE A 112 3.02 12.81 -0.91
C PHE A 112 4.30 13.62 -0.78
N TYR A 113 4.98 13.51 0.37
CA TYR A 113 6.25 14.21 0.58
C TYR A 113 7.33 13.75 -0.39
N VAL A 114 7.45 12.45 -0.66
CA VAL A 114 8.41 11.91 -1.64
C VAL A 114 8.18 12.52 -3.02
N MET A 115 6.93 12.64 -3.46
CA MET A 115 6.57 13.15 -4.79
C MET A 115 6.66 14.67 -4.93
N SER A 116 6.75 15.40 -3.81
CA SER A 116 7.16 16.80 -3.80
C SER A 116 8.66 16.99 -4.08
N TYR A 117 9.49 15.98 -3.81
CA TYR A 117 10.95 16.04 -4.04
C TYR A 117 11.41 15.29 -5.29
N LEU A 118 10.74 14.20 -5.66
CA LEU A 118 11.14 13.32 -6.75
C LEU A 118 10.11 13.34 -7.88
N GLN A 119 10.60 13.22 -9.11
CA GLN A 119 9.74 13.00 -10.27
C GLN A 119 9.14 11.57 -10.22
N PRO A 120 7.94 11.36 -10.81
CA PRO A 120 7.25 10.06 -10.75
C PRO A 120 8.08 8.88 -11.22
N ALA A 121 8.81 9.01 -12.35
CA ALA A 121 9.68 7.95 -12.86
C ALA A 121 10.75 7.54 -11.85
N MET A 122 11.45 8.52 -11.26
CA MET A 122 12.49 8.28 -10.26
C MET A 122 11.91 7.69 -8.97
N ALA A 123 10.80 8.25 -8.48
CA ALA A 123 10.15 7.77 -7.26
C ALA A 123 9.70 6.30 -7.38
N VAL A 124 9.13 5.91 -8.52
CA VAL A 124 8.62 4.55 -8.71
C VAL A 124 9.74 3.55 -9.00
N LEU A 125 10.81 3.94 -9.69
CA LEU A 125 11.96 3.07 -9.87
C LEU A 125 12.73 2.83 -8.57
N PHE A 126 12.92 3.88 -7.76
CA PHE A 126 13.57 3.74 -6.46
C PHE A 126 12.69 3.00 -5.46
N SER A 127 11.36 3.10 -5.54
CA SER A 127 10.47 2.40 -4.60
C SER A 127 10.57 0.88 -4.70
N ASN A 128 11.14 0.33 -5.80
CA ASN A 128 11.48 -1.08 -5.91
C ASN A 128 12.47 -1.58 -4.85
N PHE A 129 13.14 -0.67 -4.12
CA PHE A 129 13.86 -1.01 -2.90
C PHE A 129 12.98 -1.77 -1.89
N VAL A 130 11.65 -1.60 -1.94
CA VAL A 130 10.67 -2.37 -1.16
C VAL A 130 10.84 -3.88 -1.32
N ILE A 131 11.34 -4.37 -2.47
CA ILE A 131 11.55 -5.80 -2.70
C ILE A 131 12.68 -6.31 -1.83
N LEU A 132 13.76 -5.54 -1.70
CA LEU A 132 14.88 -5.85 -0.83
C LEU A 132 14.44 -5.86 0.63
N THR A 133 13.72 -4.81 1.08
CA THR A 133 13.24 -4.74 2.47
C THR A 133 12.25 -5.88 2.76
N THR A 134 11.35 -6.19 1.82
CA THR A 134 10.40 -7.31 1.95
C THR A 134 11.10 -8.65 2.03
N ALA A 135 12.12 -8.91 1.22
CA ALA A 135 12.86 -10.17 1.24
C ALA A 135 13.58 -10.39 2.59
N VAL A 136 14.22 -9.33 3.11
CA VAL A 136 14.87 -9.36 4.43
C VAL A 136 13.83 -9.60 5.53
N LEU A 137 12.72 -8.86 5.52
CA LEU A 137 11.64 -9.02 6.50
C LEU A 137 10.95 -10.38 6.40
N PHE A 138 10.78 -10.95 5.21
CA PHE A 138 10.25 -12.30 5.02
C PHE A 138 11.16 -13.37 5.62
N ARG A 139 12.48 -13.20 5.53
CA ARG A 139 13.42 -14.10 6.21
C ARG A 139 13.35 -13.96 7.73
N ILE A 140 13.20 -12.75 8.25
CA ILE A 140 13.19 -12.49 9.70
C ILE A 140 11.84 -12.87 10.34
N VAL A 141 10.73 -12.38 9.78
CA VAL A 141 9.38 -12.48 10.36
C VAL A 141 8.71 -13.80 10.03
N LEU A 142 8.82 -14.26 8.79
CA LEU A 142 8.18 -15.48 8.29
C LEU A 142 9.12 -16.69 8.23
N LYS A 143 10.40 -16.52 8.63
CA LYS A 143 11.44 -17.56 8.67
C LYS A 143 11.63 -18.33 7.34
N ARG A 144 11.28 -17.71 6.21
CA ARG A 144 11.40 -18.34 4.89
C ARG A 144 12.85 -18.29 4.39
N ARG A 145 13.28 -19.37 3.71
CA ARG A 145 14.62 -19.46 3.11
C ARG A 145 14.59 -18.89 1.70
N LEU A 146 15.54 -18.02 1.39
CA LEU A 146 15.73 -17.46 0.04
C LEU A 146 16.79 -18.28 -0.69
N SER A 147 16.58 -18.54 -1.98
CA SER A 147 17.55 -19.23 -2.82
C SER A 147 18.77 -18.34 -3.10
N TRP A 148 19.90 -18.96 -3.43
CA TRP A 148 21.12 -18.22 -3.81
C TRP A 148 20.91 -17.32 -5.03
N VAL A 149 20.05 -17.73 -5.96
CA VAL A 149 19.68 -16.92 -7.14
C VAL A 149 18.88 -15.69 -6.71
N GLN A 150 17.97 -15.83 -5.74
CA GLN A 150 17.23 -14.70 -5.18
C GLN A 150 18.16 -13.72 -4.46
N TRP A 151 19.13 -14.21 -3.68
CA TRP A 151 20.14 -13.37 -3.06
C TRP A 151 20.95 -12.58 -4.10
N ALA A 152 21.40 -13.25 -5.17
CA ALA A 152 22.11 -12.59 -6.26
C ALA A 152 21.25 -11.50 -6.92
N ALA A 153 19.98 -11.80 -7.21
CA ALA A 153 19.05 -10.84 -7.80
C ALA A 153 18.82 -9.60 -6.89
N LEU A 154 18.71 -9.79 -5.57
CA LEU A 154 18.58 -8.70 -4.61
C LEU A 154 19.84 -7.81 -4.56
N VAL A 155 21.02 -8.41 -4.66
CA VAL A 155 22.29 -7.66 -4.71
C VAL A 155 22.37 -6.84 -6.00
N ILE A 156 22.02 -7.42 -7.15
CA ILE A 156 21.98 -6.70 -8.44
C ILE A 156 20.98 -5.54 -8.37
N LEU A 157 19.80 -5.77 -7.80
CA LEU A 157 18.79 -4.74 -7.60
C LEU A 157 19.31 -3.59 -6.73
N PHE A 158 19.96 -3.91 -5.60
CA PHE A 158 20.56 -2.94 -4.70
C PHE A 158 21.61 -2.08 -5.42
N LEU A 159 22.58 -2.72 -6.09
CA LEU A 159 23.66 -2.04 -6.79
C LEU A 159 23.12 -1.13 -7.90
N SER A 160 22.09 -1.59 -8.63
CA SER A 160 21.46 -0.80 -9.70
C SER A 160 20.78 0.45 -9.14
N ILE A 161 20.05 0.33 -8.02
CA ILE A 161 19.40 1.48 -7.36
C ILE A 161 20.44 2.47 -6.83
N VAL A 162 21.50 1.99 -6.17
CA VAL A 162 22.57 2.85 -5.65
C VAL A 162 23.25 3.60 -6.81
N SER A 163 23.56 2.90 -7.91
CA SER A 163 24.16 3.51 -9.09
C SER A 163 23.28 4.62 -9.68
N LEU A 164 21.96 4.41 -9.75
CA LEU A 164 20.98 5.40 -10.22
C LEU A 164 20.96 6.64 -9.30
N THR A 165 21.11 6.47 -7.99
CA THR A 165 21.16 7.60 -7.05
C THR A 165 22.44 8.43 -7.20
N THR A 166 23.58 7.80 -7.51
CA THR A 166 24.85 8.51 -7.70
C THR A 166 24.95 9.28 -9.03
N GLY A 167 24.30 8.78 -10.09
CA GLY A 167 24.27 9.44 -11.40
C GLY A 167 23.28 10.62 -11.50
N SER A 168 22.39 10.78 -10.52
CA SER A 168 21.35 11.83 -10.53
C SER A 168 21.83 13.20 -10.02
N GLY A 169 23.15 13.40 -9.84
CA GLY A 169 23.76 14.65 -9.38
C GLY A 169 23.68 15.83 -10.37
N GLY A 170 23.13 15.63 -11.57
CA GLY A 170 22.83 16.71 -12.51
C GLY A 170 21.47 17.34 -12.21
N LYS A 171 21.41 18.68 -12.12
CA LYS A 171 20.15 19.46 -11.98
C LYS A 171 19.11 18.98 -13.00
N GLN A 172 18.20 18.10 -12.60
CA GLN A 172 17.01 17.82 -13.36
C GLN A 172 16.09 19.03 -13.18
N ASN A 173 16.14 19.95 -14.13
CA ASN A 173 15.18 21.02 -14.22
C ASN A 173 13.82 20.36 -14.46
N SER A 174 13.01 20.28 -13.40
CA SER A 174 11.61 19.91 -13.48
C SER A 174 10.90 20.97 -14.32
N ILE A 175 10.80 20.75 -15.63
CA ILE A 175 9.87 21.50 -16.46
C ILE A 175 8.49 21.11 -15.96
N ALA A 176 7.81 22.08 -15.35
CA ALA A 176 6.44 21.94 -14.94
C ALA A 176 5.61 21.57 -16.19
N VAL A 177 4.78 20.54 -16.06
CA VAL A 177 3.74 20.23 -17.04
C VAL A 177 3.02 21.54 -17.39
N PRO A 178 2.69 21.81 -18.67
CA PRO A 178 1.88 22.94 -19.05
C PRO A 178 0.66 23.00 -18.14
N SER A 179 0.62 24.02 -17.29
CA SER A 179 -0.36 24.11 -16.22
C SER A 179 -1.74 24.21 -16.82
N LEU A 180 -2.47 23.10 -16.84
CA LEU A 180 -3.92 23.16 -16.94
C LEU A 180 -4.37 23.83 -15.65
N HIS A 181 -4.64 25.14 -15.69
CA HIS A 181 -5.07 25.95 -14.55
C HIS A 181 -6.24 25.24 -13.85
N SER A 182 -5.95 24.47 -12.80
CA SER A 182 -6.96 23.81 -12.00
C SER A 182 -7.33 24.78 -10.90
N ASN A 183 -8.33 25.61 -11.16
CA ASN A 183 -8.87 26.49 -10.15
C ASN A 183 -9.36 25.64 -8.96
N PRO A 184 -9.09 26.07 -7.72
CA PRO A 184 -9.64 25.39 -6.55
C PRO A 184 -11.16 25.30 -6.70
N LEU A 185 -11.71 24.10 -6.51
CA LEU A 185 -13.12 23.83 -6.81
C LEU A 185 -14.06 24.52 -5.81
N SER A 186 -13.55 24.87 -4.62
CA SER A 186 -14.27 25.59 -3.59
C SER A 186 -13.81 27.04 -3.51
N SER A 187 -14.76 27.98 -3.61
CA SER A 187 -14.50 29.38 -3.29
C SER A 187 -14.20 29.49 -1.79
N PRO A 188 -13.10 30.15 -1.38
CA PRO A 188 -12.75 30.26 0.02
C PRO A 188 -13.82 31.05 0.78
N SER A 189 -14.22 30.56 1.95
CA SER A 189 -15.09 31.30 2.86
C SER A 189 -14.37 32.52 3.43
N ASN A 190 -15.12 33.57 3.80
CA ASN A 190 -14.55 34.77 4.43
C ASN A 190 -13.76 34.43 5.72
N SER A 191 -14.21 33.42 6.47
CA SER A 191 -13.50 32.90 7.66
C SER A 191 -12.17 32.23 7.32
N CYS A 192 -12.11 31.53 6.18
CA CYS A 192 -10.90 30.87 5.72
C CYS A 192 -9.85 31.89 5.28
N LEU A 193 -10.25 32.87 4.46
CA LEU A 193 -9.37 33.92 3.96
C LEU A 193 -8.70 34.70 5.10
N LEU A 194 -9.49 35.10 6.11
CA LEU A 194 -8.99 35.77 7.31
C LEU A 194 -7.99 34.89 8.08
N TYR A 195 -8.32 33.60 8.28
CA TYR A 195 -7.44 32.68 9.00
C TYR A 195 -6.13 32.43 8.25
N THR A 196 -6.16 32.27 6.92
CA THR A 196 -4.95 32.07 6.11
C THR A 196 -4.03 33.29 6.14
N GLN A 197 -4.59 34.50 6.14
CA GLN A 197 -3.81 35.74 6.30
C GLN A 197 -3.14 35.81 7.68
N LEU A 198 -3.88 35.52 8.75
CA LEU A 198 -3.33 35.48 10.12
C LEU A 198 -2.24 34.41 10.27
N LEU A 199 -2.42 33.25 9.65
CA LEU A 199 -1.42 32.17 9.67
C LEU A 199 -0.12 32.61 9.00
N GLU A 200 -0.21 33.31 7.88
CA GLU A 200 0.94 33.82 7.13
C GLU A 200 1.69 34.91 7.92
N GLU A 201 0.96 35.83 8.57
CA GLU A 201 1.53 36.81 9.51
C GLU A 201 2.23 36.14 10.69
N MET A 202 1.60 35.11 11.30
CA MET A 202 2.21 34.36 12.40
C MET A 202 3.46 33.60 11.95
N LYS A 203 3.49 33.05 10.74
CA LYS A 203 4.66 32.35 10.19
C LYS A 203 5.83 33.29 9.96
N ASN A 204 5.56 34.47 9.40
CA ASN A 204 6.56 35.51 9.17
C ASN A 204 7.11 36.04 10.51
N SER A 205 6.25 36.16 11.51
CA SER A 205 6.64 36.55 12.88
C SER A 205 7.46 35.47 13.59
N SER A 206 7.12 34.19 13.40
CA SER A 206 7.79 33.05 14.05
C SER A 206 9.16 32.71 13.50
N ILE A 207 9.40 32.98 12.22
CA ILE A 207 10.75 32.92 11.65
C ILE A 207 11.70 33.93 12.32
N SER A 208 11.19 35.09 12.76
CA SER A 208 11.99 36.12 13.43
C SER A 208 12.48 35.68 14.82
N TRP A 209 11.61 35.10 15.67
CA TRP A 209 12.00 34.67 17.04
C TRP A 209 12.51 33.22 17.15
N ALA A 210 12.21 32.34 16.19
CA ALA A 210 12.74 30.97 16.18
C ALA A 210 14.24 30.91 15.82
N SER A 211 14.79 31.97 15.22
CA SER A 211 16.21 32.11 14.89
C SER A 211 17.15 32.17 16.11
N THR A 212 16.60 32.29 17.33
CA THR A 212 17.36 32.51 18.58
C THR A 212 17.47 31.29 19.50
N LEU A 213 16.90 30.13 19.14
CA LEU A 213 16.86 28.93 20.00
C LEU A 213 17.96 27.89 19.67
N PRO A 214 18.74 27.38 20.67
CA PRO A 214 19.85 26.44 20.45
C PRO A 214 19.46 25.10 19.80
N GLY A 215 18.23 24.61 20.01
CA GLY A 215 17.72 23.38 19.41
C GLY A 215 17.40 23.49 17.91
N GLN A 216 17.30 24.71 17.38
CA GLN A 216 17.06 24.97 15.95
C GLN A 216 18.34 24.74 15.14
N ALA A 217 19.49 25.19 15.63
CA ALA A 217 20.78 25.02 14.94
C ALA A 217 21.14 23.55 14.68
N TRP A 218 20.79 22.62 15.59
CA TRP A 218 20.95 21.19 15.36
C TRP A 218 19.96 20.66 14.31
N ARG A 219 18.71 21.11 14.36
CA ARG A 219 17.68 20.83 13.35
C ARG A 219 18.12 21.32 11.98
N ASP A 220 18.61 22.55 11.87
CA ASP A 220 19.04 23.19 10.63
C ASP A 220 20.32 22.54 10.09
N LYS A 221 21.22 22.05 10.96
CA LYS A 221 22.42 21.29 10.58
C LYS A 221 22.10 19.87 10.13
N VAL A 222 21.08 19.25 10.71
CA VAL A 222 20.54 17.95 10.28
C VAL A 222 19.77 18.11 8.97
N VAL A 223 18.91 19.14 8.86
CA VAL A 223 18.17 19.49 7.65
C VAL A 223 19.13 19.88 6.52
N SER A 224 20.20 20.65 6.77
CA SER A 224 21.19 20.97 5.74
C SER A 224 21.99 19.75 5.28
N LYS A 225 22.34 18.83 6.20
CA LYS A 225 22.94 17.53 5.84
C LYS A 225 21.96 16.64 5.08
N LEU A 226 20.69 16.59 5.48
CA LEU A 226 19.64 15.83 4.77
C LEU A 226 19.31 16.45 3.40
N GLN A 227 19.41 17.77 3.27
CA GLN A 227 19.26 18.50 2.01
C GLN A 227 20.46 18.22 1.08
N SER A 228 21.66 18.04 1.63
CA SER A 228 22.83 17.53 0.89
C SER A 228 22.76 16.04 0.53
N LEU A 229 21.97 15.26 1.27
CA LEU A 229 21.71 13.82 1.04
C LEU A 229 20.41 13.53 0.27
N GLY A 230 19.72 14.57 -0.22
CA GLY A 230 18.46 14.42 -0.97
C GLY A 230 17.33 13.85 -0.11
N VAL A 231 16.73 14.68 0.75
CA VAL A 231 15.57 14.39 1.64
C VAL A 231 14.56 13.40 1.03
N GLY A 232 14.19 13.59 -0.25
CA GLY A 232 13.26 12.72 -0.97
C GLY A 232 13.70 11.25 -1.03
N HIS A 233 15.00 10.97 -1.23
CA HIS A 233 15.53 9.60 -1.26
C HIS A 233 15.48 8.94 0.12
N ILE A 234 15.79 9.68 1.19
CA ILE A 234 15.72 9.15 2.56
C ILE A 234 14.28 8.82 2.92
N LEU A 235 13.34 9.74 2.61
CA LEU A 235 11.91 9.52 2.84
C LEU A 235 11.41 8.31 2.05
N LEU A 236 11.88 8.13 0.82
CA LEU A 236 11.51 6.99 -0.01
C LEU A 236 12.04 5.67 0.56
N ILE A 237 13.29 5.61 1.02
CA ILE A 237 13.84 4.39 1.66
C ILE A 237 13.03 4.06 2.92
N LEU A 238 12.75 5.06 3.76
CA LEU A 238 11.90 4.91 4.94
C LEU A 238 10.51 4.38 4.57
N GLN A 239 9.91 4.96 3.52
CA GLN A 239 8.63 4.53 2.99
C GLN A 239 8.67 3.05 2.56
N CYS A 240 9.71 2.61 1.84
CA CYS A 240 9.87 1.22 1.42
C CYS A 240 9.95 0.24 2.61
N PHE A 241 10.59 0.63 3.72
CA PHE A 241 10.58 -0.20 4.94
C PHE A 241 9.18 -0.27 5.55
N ILE A 242 8.50 0.86 5.68
CA ILE A 242 7.15 0.94 6.26
C ILE A 242 6.15 0.14 5.42
N SER A 243 6.17 0.31 4.09
CA SER A 243 5.28 -0.39 3.17
C SER A 243 5.51 -1.91 3.19
N ALA A 244 6.77 -2.36 3.22
CA ALA A 244 7.09 -3.78 3.35
C ALA A 244 6.58 -4.35 4.69
N MET A 245 6.81 -3.67 5.81
CA MET A 245 6.28 -4.09 7.11
C MET A 245 4.76 -4.14 7.11
N ALA A 246 4.08 -3.13 6.55
CA ALA A 246 2.62 -3.08 6.47
C ALA A 246 2.05 -4.28 5.73
N ASN A 247 2.59 -4.58 4.54
CA ASN A 247 2.11 -5.68 3.70
C ASN A 247 2.35 -7.05 4.34
N ILE A 248 3.52 -7.27 4.95
CA ILE A 248 3.84 -8.53 5.61
C ILE A 248 2.94 -8.75 6.83
N TYR A 249 2.75 -7.72 7.66
CA TYR A 249 1.91 -7.82 8.85
C TYR A 249 0.44 -8.00 8.48
N ASN A 250 -0.03 -7.29 7.44
CA ASN A 250 -1.39 -7.42 6.93
C ASN A 250 -1.64 -8.80 6.31
N GLU A 251 -0.71 -9.32 5.50
CA GLU A 251 -0.83 -10.68 4.96
C GLU A 251 -0.88 -11.73 6.09
N LYS A 252 -0.03 -11.57 7.11
CA LYS A 252 -0.01 -12.46 8.27
C LYS A 252 -1.35 -12.47 9.01
N ILE A 253 -1.89 -11.30 9.36
CA ILE A 253 -3.15 -11.21 10.11
C ILE A 253 -4.38 -11.62 9.27
N LEU A 254 -4.34 -11.46 7.94
CA LEU A 254 -5.39 -11.92 7.03
C LEU A 254 -5.43 -13.45 6.85
N LYS A 255 -4.29 -14.12 7.02
CA LYS A 255 -4.06 -15.54 6.68
C LYS A 255 -3.69 -16.44 7.88
N GLU A 256 -3.48 -15.89 9.06
CA GLU A 256 -3.15 -16.65 10.27
C GLU A 256 -4.09 -16.25 11.43
N GLY A 257 -4.48 -17.24 12.22
CA GLY A 257 -5.27 -17.05 13.45
C GLY A 257 -6.77 -17.37 13.33
N GLU A 258 -7.50 -17.18 14.42
CA GLU A 258 -8.95 -17.40 14.53
C GLU A 258 -9.76 -16.50 13.58
N GLN A 259 -9.17 -15.40 13.08
CA GLN A 259 -9.82 -14.53 12.11
C GLN A 259 -10.01 -15.16 10.73
N LEU A 260 -9.39 -16.30 10.42
CA LEU A 260 -9.47 -16.94 9.09
C LEU A 260 -10.90 -17.19 8.58
N THR A 261 -11.84 -17.43 9.50
CA THR A 261 -13.27 -17.69 9.21
C THR A 261 -14.12 -16.42 9.11
N GLU A 262 -13.56 -15.26 9.47
CA GLU A 262 -14.23 -13.97 9.29
C GLU A 262 -14.19 -13.54 7.82
N SER A 263 -15.27 -12.90 7.37
CA SER A 263 -15.30 -12.35 6.01
C SER A 263 -14.22 -11.27 5.83
N ILE A 264 -13.64 -11.20 4.64
CA ILE A 264 -12.63 -10.19 4.29
C ILE A 264 -13.12 -8.75 4.55
N PHE A 265 -14.42 -8.50 4.37
CA PHE A 265 -15.01 -7.18 4.58
C PHE A 265 -15.05 -6.77 6.06
N ILE A 266 -15.21 -7.74 6.97
CA ILE A 266 -15.14 -7.50 8.43
C ILE A 266 -13.68 -7.26 8.86
N GLN A 267 -12.75 -8.06 8.34
CA GLN A 267 -11.32 -7.87 8.59
C GLN A 267 -10.85 -6.48 8.13
N ASN A 268 -11.20 -6.11 6.90
CA ASN A 268 -10.84 -4.82 6.32
C ASN A 268 -11.57 -3.65 6.99
N SER A 269 -12.81 -3.81 7.48
CA SER A 269 -13.48 -2.73 8.22
C SER A 269 -12.76 -2.39 9.52
N LYS A 270 -12.24 -3.40 10.26
CA LYS A 270 -11.39 -3.19 11.44
C LYS A 270 -10.11 -2.41 11.07
N LEU A 271 -9.42 -2.81 10.00
CA LEU A 271 -8.22 -2.15 9.49
C LEU A 271 -8.48 -0.67 9.13
N TYR A 272 -9.50 -0.42 8.29
CA TYR A 272 -9.80 0.93 7.80
C TYR A 272 -10.39 1.84 8.88
N ALA A 273 -11.07 1.28 9.91
CA ALA A 273 -11.50 2.05 11.06
C ALA A 273 -10.30 2.69 11.79
N PHE A 274 -9.24 1.92 12.06
CA PHE A 274 -8.01 2.48 12.62
C PHE A 274 -7.33 3.45 11.64
N GLY A 275 -7.37 3.18 10.33
CA GLY A 275 -6.87 4.11 9.31
C GLY A 275 -7.55 5.49 9.36
N VAL A 276 -8.88 5.52 9.49
CA VAL A 276 -9.65 6.75 9.70
C VAL A 276 -9.24 7.45 11.00
N VAL A 277 -9.06 6.69 12.09
CA VAL A 277 -8.62 7.25 13.38
C VAL A 277 -7.25 7.92 13.26
N PHE A 278 -6.24 7.27 12.68
CA PHE A 278 -4.88 7.86 12.58
C PHE A 278 -4.83 9.10 11.68
N ASN A 279 -5.54 9.09 10.54
CA ASN A 279 -5.63 10.28 9.68
C ASN A 279 -6.41 11.41 10.36
N GLY A 280 -7.51 11.09 11.07
CA GLY A 280 -8.28 12.06 11.85
C GLY A 280 -7.46 12.67 12.98
N LEU A 281 -6.68 11.86 13.70
CA LEU A 281 -5.75 12.33 14.73
C LEU A 281 -4.69 13.27 14.15
N THR A 282 -4.19 12.99 12.95
CA THR A 282 -3.21 13.86 12.28
C THR A 282 -3.79 15.25 12.00
N LEU A 283 -5.04 15.32 11.54
CA LEU A 283 -5.74 16.59 11.33
C LEU A 283 -6.13 17.28 12.65
N GLY A 284 -6.43 16.53 13.70
CA GLY A 284 -6.88 17.07 14.99
C GLY A 284 -5.76 17.49 15.95
N LEU A 285 -4.61 16.81 15.92
CA LEU A 285 -3.47 17.10 16.82
C LEU A 285 -2.54 18.19 16.26
N ASN A 286 -2.40 18.29 14.95
CA ASN A 286 -1.61 19.35 14.34
C ASN A 286 -2.41 20.67 14.39
N SER A 287 -1.93 21.65 15.17
CA SER A 287 -2.62 22.94 15.38
C SER A 287 -2.88 23.69 14.09
N GLU A 288 -1.96 23.63 13.13
CA GLU A 288 -2.09 24.27 11.82
C GLU A 288 -3.17 23.55 11.00
N ALA A 289 -3.07 22.23 10.84
CA ALA A 289 -4.03 21.43 10.09
C ALA A 289 -5.45 21.51 10.70
N ARG A 290 -5.55 21.53 12.03
CA ARG A 290 -6.82 21.69 12.76
C ARG A 290 -7.46 23.04 12.47
N GLY A 291 -6.69 24.12 12.55
CA GLY A 291 -7.21 25.46 12.27
C GLY A 291 -7.67 25.62 10.83
N LEU A 292 -6.89 25.13 9.85
CA LEU A 292 -7.33 25.08 8.45
C LEU A 292 -8.62 24.24 8.30
N THR A 293 -8.66 23.04 8.87
CA THR A 293 -9.84 22.16 8.73
C THR A 293 -11.10 22.79 9.34
N MET A 294 -10.99 23.50 10.46
CA MET A 294 -12.12 24.14 11.13
C MET A 294 -12.60 25.40 10.40
N HIS A 295 -11.70 26.26 9.93
CA HIS A 295 -12.06 27.56 9.33
C HIS A 295 -12.29 27.49 7.81
N CYS A 296 -11.61 26.57 7.13
CA CYS A 296 -11.65 26.40 5.68
C CYS A 296 -12.36 25.11 5.23
N GLY A 297 -12.62 24.18 6.15
CA GLY A 297 -13.19 22.87 5.85
C GLY A 297 -12.15 21.85 5.38
N LEU A 298 -12.56 20.59 5.38
CA LEU A 298 -11.69 19.45 5.01
C LEU A 298 -11.30 19.44 3.52
N LEU A 299 -12.13 20.05 2.66
CA LEU A 299 -11.93 20.12 1.21
C LEU A 299 -11.22 21.41 0.75
N HIS A 300 -10.56 22.12 1.67
CA HIS A 300 -9.78 23.29 1.34
C HIS A 300 -8.58 22.94 0.43
N GLY A 301 -8.36 23.73 -0.62
CA GLY A 301 -7.26 23.55 -1.57
C GLY A 301 -7.41 22.35 -2.52
N HIS A 302 -8.53 21.62 -2.46
CA HIS A 302 -8.75 20.48 -3.34
C HIS A 302 -9.08 20.91 -4.78
N ASN A 303 -8.31 20.39 -5.73
CA ASN A 303 -8.59 20.45 -7.17
C ASN A 303 -9.27 19.15 -7.67
N ILE A 304 -9.72 19.13 -8.93
CA ILE A 304 -10.39 17.97 -9.53
C ILE A 304 -9.50 16.70 -9.50
N TYR A 305 -8.19 16.86 -9.66
CA TYR A 305 -7.24 15.75 -9.62
C TYR A 305 -7.10 15.15 -8.22
N SER A 306 -7.10 15.99 -7.17
CA SER A 306 -7.07 15.54 -5.78
C SER A 306 -8.34 14.77 -5.39
N LEU A 307 -9.50 15.17 -5.91
CA LEU A 307 -10.75 14.45 -5.69
C LEU A 307 -10.77 13.10 -6.44
N GLY A 308 -10.27 13.08 -7.68
CA GLY A 308 -10.03 11.83 -8.41
C GLY A 308 -9.03 10.92 -7.68
N LEU A 309 -7.99 11.49 -7.08
CA LEU A 309 -6.98 10.79 -6.31
C LEU A 309 -7.58 10.08 -5.09
N VAL A 310 -8.55 10.68 -4.41
CA VAL A 310 -9.29 10.04 -3.31
C VAL A 310 -9.95 8.74 -3.78
N LEU A 311 -10.69 8.80 -4.90
CA LEU A 311 -11.42 7.64 -5.44
C LEU A 311 -10.45 6.53 -5.88
N VAL A 312 -9.40 6.89 -6.62
CA VAL A 312 -8.40 5.93 -7.11
C VAL A 312 -7.61 5.31 -5.95
N THR A 313 -7.27 6.09 -4.92
CA THR A 313 -6.56 5.59 -3.74
C THR A 313 -7.43 4.62 -2.94
N ALA A 314 -8.72 4.92 -2.77
CA ALA A 314 -9.66 4.02 -2.13
C ALA A 314 -9.80 2.70 -2.91
N ALA A 315 -10.03 2.77 -4.22
CA ALA A 315 -10.15 1.60 -5.09
C ALA A 315 -8.87 0.75 -5.12
N LEU A 316 -7.69 1.39 -5.19
CA LEU A 316 -6.40 0.71 -5.14
C LEU A 316 -6.22 -0.04 -3.81
N GLY A 317 -6.53 0.60 -2.68
CA GLY A 317 -6.44 -0.05 -1.36
C GLY A 317 -7.35 -1.27 -1.22
N LEU A 318 -8.59 -1.18 -1.74
CA LEU A 318 -9.48 -2.34 -1.79
C LEU A 318 -8.89 -3.47 -2.67
N SER A 319 -8.38 -3.12 -3.85
CA SER A 319 -7.72 -4.07 -4.76
C SER A 319 -6.53 -4.79 -4.10
N VAL A 320 -5.69 -4.05 -3.37
CA VAL A 320 -4.57 -4.63 -2.58
C VAL A 320 -5.09 -5.64 -1.57
N ALA A 321 -6.14 -5.33 -0.81
CA ALA A 321 -6.69 -6.26 0.17
C ALA A 321 -7.23 -7.55 -0.48
N PHE A 322 -7.90 -7.44 -1.63
CA PHE A 322 -8.32 -8.61 -2.41
C PHE A 322 -7.12 -9.43 -2.92
N ILE A 323 -6.08 -8.78 -3.44
CA ILE A 323 -4.86 -9.46 -3.89
C ILE A 323 -4.19 -10.18 -2.73
N LEU A 324 -4.02 -9.54 -1.58
CA LEU A 324 -3.37 -10.17 -0.43
C LEU A 324 -4.17 -11.37 0.09
N LYS A 325 -5.51 -11.31 0.08
CA LYS A 325 -6.37 -12.42 0.53
C LYS A 325 -6.41 -13.58 -0.46
N PHE A 326 -6.71 -13.33 -1.74
CA PHE A 326 -6.98 -14.36 -2.75
C PHE A 326 -5.75 -14.76 -3.56
N ARG A 327 -4.70 -13.94 -3.51
CA ARG A 327 -3.39 -14.21 -4.11
C ARG A 327 -2.34 -14.17 -3.03
N ASP A 328 -1.15 -13.73 -3.40
CA ASP A 328 0.03 -13.68 -2.55
C ASP A 328 0.68 -12.32 -2.71
N ASN A 329 1.46 -11.93 -1.70
CA ASN A 329 2.24 -10.70 -1.77
C ASN A 329 3.22 -10.72 -2.97
N MET A 330 3.62 -11.89 -3.46
CA MET A 330 4.42 -12.02 -4.68
C MET A 330 3.68 -11.51 -5.93
N PHE A 331 2.43 -11.91 -6.14
CA PHE A 331 1.61 -11.39 -7.24
C PHE A 331 1.45 -9.86 -7.15
N HIS A 332 1.21 -9.34 -5.93
CA HIS A 332 1.14 -7.89 -5.69
C HIS A 332 2.43 -7.17 -6.12
N VAL A 333 3.59 -7.68 -5.71
CA VAL A 333 4.90 -7.13 -6.07
C VAL A 333 5.12 -7.18 -7.58
N LEU A 334 4.81 -8.30 -8.24
CA LEU A 334 4.93 -8.46 -9.70
C LEU A 334 4.06 -7.44 -10.45
N THR A 335 2.80 -7.28 -10.06
CA THR A 335 1.90 -6.30 -10.69
C THR A 335 2.39 -4.87 -10.47
N GLY A 336 3.01 -4.57 -9.33
CA GLY A 336 3.67 -3.28 -9.07
C GLY A 336 4.83 -2.98 -10.04
N GLN A 337 5.52 -4.02 -10.54
CA GLN A 337 6.57 -3.82 -11.54
C GLN A 337 6.02 -3.39 -12.90
N ILE A 338 4.88 -3.97 -13.29
CA ILE A 338 4.19 -3.55 -14.51
C ILE A 338 3.78 -2.09 -14.38
N THR A 339 3.25 -1.67 -13.23
CA THR A 339 2.98 -0.26 -12.92
C THR A 339 4.24 0.59 -13.02
N THR A 340 5.39 0.11 -12.54
CA THR A 340 6.67 0.84 -12.62
C THR A 340 7.10 1.10 -14.05
N VAL A 341 7.02 0.09 -14.90
CA VAL A 341 7.32 0.23 -16.34
C VAL A 341 6.38 1.23 -16.99
N LEU A 342 5.07 1.12 -16.73
CA LEU A 342 4.07 2.00 -17.31
C LEU A 342 4.23 3.45 -16.85
N VAL A 343 4.42 3.71 -15.56
CA VAL A 343 4.62 5.06 -15.04
C VAL A 343 5.92 5.66 -15.57
N THR A 344 7.00 4.87 -15.66
CA THR A 344 8.26 5.33 -16.24
C THR A 344 8.08 5.73 -17.70
N GLY A 345 7.44 4.85 -18.51
CA GLY A 345 7.14 5.13 -19.91
C GLY A 345 6.25 6.35 -20.08
N LEU A 346 5.14 6.43 -19.32
CA LEU A 346 4.24 7.59 -19.35
C LEU A 346 4.93 8.87 -18.89
N SER A 347 5.90 8.80 -17.98
CA SER A 347 6.65 9.99 -17.54
C SER A 347 7.55 10.55 -18.64
N LEU A 348 8.08 9.71 -19.53
CA LEU A 348 8.83 10.16 -20.70
C LEU A 348 7.96 11.01 -21.64
N PHE A 349 6.68 10.64 -21.79
CA PHE A 349 5.77 11.29 -22.74
C PHE A 349 4.93 12.42 -22.12
N LEU A 350 4.51 12.30 -20.85
CA LEU A 350 3.58 13.24 -20.20
C LEU A 350 4.29 14.30 -19.35
N PHE A 351 5.51 14.01 -18.88
CA PHE A 351 6.25 14.87 -17.95
C PHE A 351 7.58 15.37 -18.53
N ASP A 352 7.78 15.23 -19.85
CA ASP A 352 9.03 15.56 -20.56
C ASP A 352 10.28 15.09 -19.79
N PHE A 353 10.20 13.90 -19.22
CA PHE A 353 11.31 13.33 -18.47
C PHE A 353 12.44 12.97 -19.44
N HIS A 354 13.60 13.62 -19.30
CA HIS A 354 14.79 13.32 -20.09
C HIS A 354 15.71 12.37 -19.30
N PRO A 355 15.63 11.04 -19.54
CA PRO A 355 16.43 10.08 -18.81
C PRO A 355 17.91 10.26 -19.18
N SER A 356 18.78 10.19 -18.18
CA SER A 356 20.22 10.09 -18.43
C SER A 356 20.56 8.76 -19.10
N LEU A 357 21.74 8.68 -19.73
CA LEU A 357 22.22 7.41 -20.28
C LEU A 357 22.33 6.34 -19.18
N ASP A 358 22.74 6.73 -17.97
CA ASP A 358 22.78 5.83 -16.80
C ASP A 358 21.40 5.25 -16.49
N PHE A 359 20.36 6.08 -16.56
CA PHE A 359 18.98 5.64 -16.37
C PHE A 359 18.55 4.61 -17.43
N PHE A 360 18.91 4.84 -18.69
CA PHE A 360 18.54 3.95 -19.80
C PHE A 360 19.15 2.54 -19.66
N PHE A 361 20.38 2.42 -19.15
CA PHE A 361 21.00 1.10 -18.92
C PHE A 361 20.55 0.46 -17.59
N GLN A 362 20.36 1.26 -16.54
CA GLN A 362 20.08 0.74 -15.21
C GLN A 362 18.61 0.37 -15.01
N ALA A 363 17.65 1.08 -15.62
CA ALA A 363 16.23 0.75 -15.48
C ALA A 363 15.88 -0.67 -16.00
N PRO A 364 16.33 -1.11 -17.19
CA PRO A 364 16.16 -2.50 -17.63
C PRO A 364 16.84 -3.52 -16.70
N THR A 365 18.02 -3.18 -16.18
CA THR A 365 18.76 -4.03 -15.24
C THR A 365 17.98 -4.23 -13.92
N VAL A 366 17.38 -3.16 -13.38
CA VAL A 366 16.47 -3.21 -12.22
C VAL A 366 15.29 -4.15 -12.50
N LEU A 367 14.60 -3.96 -13.63
CA LEU A 367 13.44 -4.78 -14.00
C LEU A 367 13.81 -6.25 -14.19
N LEU A 368 14.96 -6.53 -14.81
CA LEU A 368 15.47 -7.88 -15.02
C LEU A 368 15.80 -8.57 -13.69
N ALA A 369 16.47 -7.87 -12.77
CA ALA A 369 16.78 -8.41 -11.45
C ALA A 369 15.50 -8.81 -10.70
N ILE A 370 14.46 -7.98 -10.78
CA ILE A 370 13.17 -8.26 -10.14
C ILE A 370 12.47 -9.44 -10.81
N PHE A 371 12.50 -9.51 -12.14
CA PHE A 371 11.97 -10.67 -12.87
C PHE A 371 12.67 -11.97 -12.45
N ILE A 372 14.01 -11.97 -12.37
CA ILE A 372 14.79 -13.13 -11.92
C ILE A 372 14.41 -13.51 -10.49
N TYR A 373 14.30 -12.54 -9.57
CA TYR A 373 13.90 -12.79 -8.19
C TYR A 373 12.53 -13.47 -8.10
N ASN A 374 11.54 -12.96 -8.85
CA ASN A 374 10.18 -13.48 -8.88
C ASN A 374 10.11 -14.86 -9.55
N ALA A 375 10.85 -15.08 -10.63
CA ALA A 375 10.90 -16.36 -11.35
C ALA A 375 11.60 -17.45 -10.53
N SER A 376 12.59 -17.07 -9.72
CA SER A 376 13.37 -17.98 -8.87
C SER A 376 12.70 -18.29 -7.53
N TRP A 377 11.48 -17.78 -7.31
CA TRP A 377 10.73 -18.04 -6.09
C TRP A 377 10.19 -19.47 -6.07
N HIS A 378 10.87 -20.33 -5.31
CA HIS A 378 10.37 -21.66 -5.00
C HIS A 378 9.14 -21.56 -4.08
N LYS A 379 8.06 -22.24 -4.46
CA LYS A 379 6.91 -22.45 -3.59
C LYS A 379 7.29 -23.51 -2.57
N ASP A 380 7.57 -23.13 -1.34
CA ASP A 380 7.70 -24.09 -0.23
C ASP A 380 6.42 -24.93 -0.14
N LEU A 381 6.57 -26.25 0.04
CA LEU A 381 5.47 -27.21 0.11
C LEU A 381 4.45 -26.86 1.21
N GLU A 382 4.95 -26.37 2.35
CA GLU A 382 4.16 -25.86 3.48
C GLU A 382 3.23 -24.69 3.06
N TYR A 383 3.73 -23.80 2.20
CA TYR A 383 2.97 -22.65 1.72
C TYR A 383 1.91 -23.06 0.70
N SER A 384 2.18 -24.05 -0.15
CA SER A 384 1.13 -24.62 -1.02
C SER A 384 0.00 -25.25 -0.21
N LEU A 385 0.32 -25.98 0.86
CA LEU A 385 -0.67 -26.64 1.70
C LEU A 385 -1.54 -25.64 2.47
N GLN A 386 -0.94 -24.59 3.02
CA GLN A 386 -1.67 -23.48 3.66
C GLN A 386 -2.55 -22.72 2.65
N ARG A 387 -2.10 -22.60 1.39
CA ARG A 387 -2.87 -21.99 0.29
C ARG A 387 -4.04 -22.87 -0.14
N GLU A 388 -3.88 -24.19 -0.19
CA GLU A 388 -4.96 -25.12 -0.49
C GLU A 388 -6.04 -25.10 0.59
N LYS A 389 -5.65 -25.09 1.88
CA LYS A 389 -6.58 -24.88 2.99
C LYS A 389 -7.40 -23.58 2.83
N LEU A 390 -6.74 -22.47 2.47
CA LEU A 390 -7.42 -21.18 2.21
C LEU A 390 -8.42 -21.25 1.04
N ARG A 391 -8.10 -21.98 -0.04
CA ARG A 391 -9.02 -22.16 -1.18
C ARG A 391 -10.25 -22.98 -0.81
N VAL A 392 -10.09 -23.99 0.05
CA VAL A 392 -11.21 -24.80 0.57
C VAL A 392 -12.11 -23.94 1.46
N ILE A 393 -11.54 -23.17 2.40
CA ILE A 393 -12.30 -22.30 3.31
C ILE A 393 -13.06 -21.20 2.56
N ASN A 394 -12.46 -20.59 1.54
CA ASN A 394 -13.10 -19.57 0.72
C ASN A 394 -14.14 -20.14 -0.26
N GLY A 395 -14.41 -21.46 -0.24
CA GLY A 395 -15.40 -22.11 -1.09
C GLY A 395 -14.97 -22.25 -2.57
N GLU A 396 -13.72 -21.94 -2.93
CA GLU A 396 -13.21 -22.08 -4.30
C GLU A 396 -13.08 -23.56 -4.73
N VAL A 397 -13.04 -24.50 -3.78
CA VAL A 397 -12.89 -25.94 -4.02
C VAL A 397 -14.22 -26.71 -3.87
N PHE A 398 -15.30 -26.05 -3.41
CA PHE A 398 -16.57 -26.73 -3.10
C PHE A 398 -17.32 -27.27 -4.35
N GLU A 399 -16.91 -26.90 -5.56
CA GLU A 399 -17.42 -27.54 -6.80
C GLU A 399 -16.69 -28.84 -7.18
N ARG A 400 -15.62 -29.24 -6.47
CA ARG A 400 -14.89 -30.48 -6.77
C ARG A 400 -15.46 -31.72 -6.07
N SER A 401 -16.20 -31.55 -4.96
CA SER A 401 -16.79 -32.65 -4.20
C SER A 401 -18.31 -32.65 -4.35
N ARG A 402 -18.76 -32.97 -5.58
CA ARG A 402 -20.08 -33.58 -5.78
C ARG A 402 -19.98 -35.07 -6.13
N GLY A 403 -18.79 -35.63 -6.03
CA GLY A 403 -18.50 -37.06 -6.04
C GLY A 403 -17.37 -37.30 -5.03
N ASP A 404 -17.54 -38.31 -4.20
CA ASP A 404 -16.63 -38.82 -3.17
C ASP A 404 -16.45 -37.94 -1.92
N GLY A 405 -17.36 -38.14 -0.97
CA GLY A 405 -17.26 -37.68 0.41
C GLY A 405 -16.37 -38.55 1.31
N GLU A 406 -15.67 -39.55 0.78
CA GLU A 406 -14.86 -40.49 1.58
C GLU A 406 -13.43 -39.98 1.89
N GLU A 407 -12.85 -39.10 1.07
CA GLU A 407 -11.48 -38.58 1.34
C GLU A 407 -11.43 -37.51 2.45
N LEU A 408 -12.55 -36.83 2.74
CA LEU A 408 -12.58 -35.76 3.76
C LEU A 408 -12.67 -36.31 5.20
N GLU A 409 -13.25 -37.51 5.39
CA GLU A 409 -13.29 -38.17 6.70
C GLU A 409 -11.91 -38.71 7.11
N LEU A 410 -11.09 -39.19 6.16
CA LEU A 410 -9.75 -39.69 6.46
C LEU A 410 -8.77 -38.61 6.95
N LEU A 411 -8.90 -37.37 6.46
CA LEU A 411 -8.05 -36.25 6.88
C LEU A 411 -8.42 -35.67 8.25
N THR A 412 -9.64 -35.94 8.73
CA THR A 412 -10.12 -35.43 10.02
C THR A 412 -9.90 -36.46 11.15
N LYS A 413 -9.78 -37.74 10.81
CA LYS A 413 -9.66 -38.84 11.79
C LYS A 413 -8.24 -39.13 12.27
N ALA A 414 -7.20 -38.73 11.53
CA ALA A 414 -5.81 -39.08 11.83
C ALA A 414 -5.20 -38.46 13.10
N ASN A 415 -5.93 -37.61 13.85
CA ASN A 415 -5.44 -36.99 15.09
C ASN A 415 -6.13 -37.48 16.37
N ALA A 416 -6.98 -38.51 16.32
CA ALA A 416 -7.70 -39.01 17.51
C ALA A 416 -7.24 -40.38 18.02
N ASP A 417 -6.53 -41.18 17.22
CA ASP A 417 -6.27 -42.60 17.54
C ASP A 417 -4.79 -42.89 17.89
N SER A 418 -4.03 -41.93 18.45
CA SER A 418 -2.62 -42.16 18.87
C SER A 418 -2.30 -41.91 20.34
N GLU A 419 -3.31 -41.74 21.19
CA GLU A 419 -3.13 -41.67 22.65
C GLU A 419 -4.22 -42.50 23.34
N SER A 420 -4.10 -43.83 23.41
CA SER A 420 -4.77 -44.65 24.46
C SER A 420 -4.44 -46.15 24.52
N ASP A 421 -3.32 -46.65 23.99
CA ASP A 421 -2.94 -48.07 24.19
C ASP A 421 -1.46 -48.22 24.61
N GLU A 422 -1.12 -47.80 25.82
CA GLU A 422 -0.01 -48.38 26.61
C GLU A 422 -0.34 -48.27 28.12
N GLU A 423 -1.21 -49.14 28.62
CA GLU A 423 -1.23 -49.50 30.05
C GLU A 423 -1.93 -50.85 30.29
N SER A 424 -1.30 -51.95 29.84
CA SER A 424 -1.43 -53.27 30.49
C SER A 424 -0.46 -54.28 29.87
N LEU A 425 0.68 -54.52 30.53
CA LEU A 425 1.25 -55.84 30.80
C LEU A 425 2.47 -55.73 31.73
#